data_AF-A0A6L5QLD3-F1
#
_entry.id   AF-A0A6L5QLD3-F1
#
_cell.length_a   1.000
_cell.length_b   1.000
_cell.length_c   1.000
_cell.angle_alpha   90.00
_cell.angle_beta   90.00
_cell.angle_gamma   90.00
#
_symmetry.space_group_name_H-M   'P 1'
#
loop_
_entity.id
_entity.type
_entity.pdbx_description
1 polymer ?
#
loop_
_entity_poly.entity_id
_entity_poly.type
_entity_poly.pdbx_seq_one_letter_code
_entity_poly.pdbx_strand_id
1 'polypeptide(L)'
;MKTTFNAPPFFALAITLSVAVVGAYGYLYLVNPEHPPQYLMAVGLICFAWTMRRFVGGCAGKNPASSAARRDVTLGIVFACLLLGVGVIGRLGWIDEAFRLRSIGLFAGSFVMLLANVIPKQTGSACSLAVRRAGAWALVLGGLGYALAWLTLPLAYASATAISIMGFAMAYGLVRVVGIIRKFNSQPPRGSE
;
A
#
# COMPACT_ATOMS: atom_id res chain seq x y z
N MET A 1 18.11 13.98 32.00
CA MET A 1 16.65 13.78 31.87
C MET A 1 16.41 12.93 30.63
N LYS A 2 16.17 11.61 30.77
CA LYS A 2 15.90 10.71 29.64
C LYS A 2 14.45 10.92 29.23
N THR A 3 14.20 11.64 28.13
CA THR A 3 12.88 11.66 27.50
C THR A 3 12.54 10.23 27.08
N THR A 4 11.62 9.60 27.79
CA THR A 4 11.04 8.31 27.39
C THR A 4 10.46 8.49 26.00
N PHE A 5 11.12 7.87 25.02
CA PHE A 5 10.69 7.87 23.63
C PHE A 5 9.36 7.11 23.60
N ASN A 6 8.23 7.83 23.68
CA ASN A 6 6.93 7.26 23.42
C ASN A 6 6.99 6.64 22.04
N ALA A 7 6.97 5.30 21.98
CA ALA A 7 6.94 4.60 20.73
C ALA A 7 5.78 5.17 19.90
N PRO A 8 5.98 5.48 18.62
CA PRO A 8 4.92 6.04 17.80
C PRO A 8 3.71 5.11 17.86
N PRO A 9 2.48 5.62 18.08
CA PRO A 9 1.28 4.80 18.32
C PRO A 9 1.05 3.73 17.23
N PHE A 10 1.48 4.03 16.00
CA PHE A 10 1.43 3.11 14.86
C PHE A 10 2.25 1.82 15.05
N PHE A 11 3.35 1.87 15.79
CA PHE A 11 4.19 0.69 16.01
C PHE A 11 3.50 -0.33 16.92
N ALA A 12 2.93 0.15 18.03
CA ALA A 12 2.15 -0.70 18.93
C ALA A 12 0.94 -1.29 18.19
N LEU A 13 0.22 -0.47 17.42
CA LEU A 13 -0.90 -0.91 16.59
C LEU A 13 -0.49 -1.99 15.57
N ALA A 14 0.64 -1.82 14.89
CA ALA A 14 1.13 -2.79 13.92
C ALA A 14 1.44 -4.14 14.58
N ILE A 15 2.05 -4.14 15.78
CA ILE A 15 2.31 -5.36 16.55
C ILE A 15 1.01 -6.05 16.92
N THR A 16 0.07 -5.32 17.54
CA THR A 16 -1.18 -5.90 18.03
C THR A 16 -1.99 -6.50 16.88
N LEU A 17 -2.08 -5.79 15.75
CA LEU A 17 -2.76 -6.31 14.56
C LEU A 17 -2.04 -7.53 13.97
N SER A 18 -0.70 -7.51 13.91
CA SER A 18 0.07 -8.65 13.40
C SER A 18 -0.14 -9.91 14.24
N VAL A 19 -0.09 -9.77 15.57
CA VAL A 19 -0.32 -10.89 16.50
C VAL A 19 -1.73 -11.42 16.36
N ALA A 20 -2.74 -10.55 16.29
CA ALA A 20 -4.12 -10.95 16.10
C ALA A 20 -4.34 -11.69 14.76
N VAL A 21 -3.79 -11.17 13.67
CA VAL A 21 -3.90 -11.81 12.34
C VAL A 21 -3.18 -13.16 12.32
N VAL A 22 -1.93 -13.24 12.78
CA VAL A 22 -1.17 -14.49 12.82
C VAL A 22 -1.87 -15.53 13.70
N GLY A 23 -2.37 -15.14 14.87
CA GLY A 23 -3.13 -16.01 15.77
C GLY A 23 -4.40 -16.53 15.11
N ALA A 24 -5.16 -15.66 14.44
CA ALA A 24 -6.40 -16.05 13.78
C ALA A 24 -6.17 -16.97 12.57
N TYR A 25 -5.13 -16.72 11.76
CA TYR A 25 -4.74 -17.63 10.68
C TYR A 25 -4.19 -18.96 11.19
N GLY A 26 -3.46 -18.95 12.31
CA GLY A 26 -3.02 -20.18 12.99
C GLY A 26 -4.22 -21.00 13.49
N TYR A 27 -5.21 -20.34 14.08
CA TYR A 27 -6.47 -20.99 14.47
C TYR A 27 -7.22 -21.58 13.26
N LEU A 28 -7.38 -20.81 12.18
CA LEU A 28 -8.00 -21.31 10.95
C LEU A 28 -7.26 -22.48 10.32
N TYR A 29 -5.93 -22.51 10.41
CA TYR A 29 -5.12 -23.63 9.97
C TYR A 29 -5.40 -24.91 10.76
N LEU A 30 -5.62 -24.79 12.08
CA LEU A 30 -5.97 -25.93 12.93
C LEU A 30 -7.40 -26.43 12.70
N VAL A 31 -8.35 -25.51 12.48
CA VAL A 31 -9.78 -25.86 12.31
C VAL A 31 -10.10 -26.34 10.89
N ASN A 32 -9.48 -25.74 9.86
CA ASN A 32 -9.80 -26.00 8.45
C ASN A 32 -8.55 -26.47 7.68
N PRO A 33 -8.11 -27.73 7.85
CA PRO A 33 -6.88 -28.24 7.26
C PRO A 33 -6.92 -28.39 5.73
N GLU A 34 -8.05 -28.10 5.07
CA GLU A 34 -8.22 -28.24 3.61
C GLU A 34 -7.49 -27.16 2.78
N HIS A 35 -7.13 -26.03 3.40
CA HIS A 35 -6.47 -24.92 2.70
C HIS A 35 -5.16 -24.44 3.35
N PRO A 36 -4.20 -25.36 3.63
CA PRO A 36 -2.99 -25.02 4.35
C PRO A 36 -2.11 -23.96 3.68
N PRO A 37 -1.93 -23.90 2.33
CA PRO A 37 -1.00 -22.94 1.75
C PRO A 37 -1.47 -21.50 1.89
N GLN A 38 -2.79 -21.24 1.87
CA GLN A 38 -3.31 -19.86 1.95
C GLN A 38 -3.01 -19.24 3.33
N TYR A 39 -3.18 -20.00 4.40
CA TYR A 39 -2.91 -19.54 5.76
C TYR A 39 -1.41 -19.37 6.01
N LEU A 40 -0.59 -20.31 5.52
CA LEU A 40 0.87 -20.20 5.61
C LEU A 40 1.41 -19.02 4.82
N MET A 41 0.86 -18.70 3.64
CA MET A 41 1.22 -17.51 2.89
C MET A 41 0.90 -16.21 3.65
N ALA A 42 -0.26 -16.13 4.31
CA ALA A 42 -0.64 -14.97 5.11
C ALA A 42 0.33 -14.75 6.30
N VAL A 43 0.64 -15.81 7.04
CA VAL A 43 1.63 -15.77 8.14
C VAL A 43 3.02 -15.42 7.62
N GLY A 44 3.44 -16.07 6.52
CA GLY A 44 4.71 -15.82 5.85
C GLY A 44 4.86 -14.36 5.40
N LEU A 45 3.81 -13.75 4.85
CA LEU A 45 3.79 -12.35 4.44
C LEU A 45 4.02 -11.40 5.63
N ILE A 46 3.36 -11.63 6.76
CA ILE A 46 3.54 -10.82 7.97
C ILE A 46 4.97 -10.96 8.50
N CYS A 47 5.49 -12.19 8.59
CA CYS A 47 6.87 -12.46 9.00
C CYS A 47 7.89 -11.78 8.07
N PHE A 48 7.67 -11.85 6.77
CA PHE A 48 8.49 -11.19 5.77
C PHE A 48 8.47 -9.67 5.93
N ALA A 49 7.29 -9.07 6.14
CA ALA A 49 7.16 -7.63 6.33
C ALA A 49 7.89 -7.13 7.58
N TRP A 50 7.82 -7.88 8.70
CA TRP A 50 8.59 -7.59 9.91
C TRP A 50 10.09 -7.75 9.71
N THR A 51 10.50 -8.73 8.91
CA THR A 51 11.91 -8.96 8.53
C THR A 51 12.44 -7.79 7.71
N MET A 52 11.70 -7.35 6.69
CA MET A 52 12.00 -6.15 5.90
C MET A 52 12.12 -4.91 6.78
N ARG A 53 11.20 -4.71 7.73
CA ARG A 53 11.27 -3.60 8.69
C ARG A 53 12.56 -3.63 9.51
N ARG A 54 13.00 -4.82 9.93
CA ARG A 54 14.26 -5.00 10.69
C ARG A 54 15.47 -4.66 9.83
N PHE A 55 15.51 -5.07 8.57
CA PHE A 55 16.59 -4.74 7.64
C PHE A 55 16.67 -3.25 7.34
N VAL A 56 15.55 -2.60 7.03
CA VAL A 56 15.47 -1.14 6.88
C VAL A 56 15.94 -0.44 8.16
N GLY A 57 15.71 -1.07 9.31
CA GLY A 57 16.21 -0.58 10.59
C GLY A 57 17.71 -0.78 10.85
N GLY A 58 18.31 -1.89 10.44
CA GLY A 58 19.75 -2.11 10.61
C GLY A 58 20.59 -1.07 9.88
N CYS A 59 20.17 -0.68 8.67
CA CYS A 59 20.86 0.33 7.85
C CYS A 59 20.59 1.79 8.30
N ALA A 60 19.70 2.00 9.28
CA ALA A 60 19.16 3.30 9.66
C ALA A 60 20.03 4.12 10.61
N GLY A 61 21.06 3.53 11.22
CA GLY A 61 21.75 4.08 12.40
C GLY A 61 22.38 5.47 12.27
N LYS A 62 22.40 6.08 11.07
CA LYS A 62 23.01 7.40 10.84
C LYS A 62 22.20 8.37 9.96
N ASN A 63 21.05 7.98 9.39
CA ASN A 63 20.36 8.80 8.38
C ASN A 63 18.88 9.09 8.72
N PRO A 64 18.42 10.35 8.74
CA PRO A 64 17.02 10.71 8.98
C PRO A 64 16.06 10.18 7.90
N ALA A 65 16.54 9.92 6.68
CA ALA A 65 15.75 9.27 5.63
C ALA A 65 15.27 7.86 6.03
N SER A 66 15.97 7.19 6.95
CA SER A 66 15.63 5.85 7.39
C SER A 66 14.44 5.79 8.36
N SER A 67 14.17 6.86 9.12
CA SER A 67 13.00 6.90 10.01
C SER A 67 11.70 7.02 9.23
N ALA A 68 11.73 7.76 8.11
CA ALA A 68 10.60 7.82 7.17
C ALA A 68 10.34 6.44 6.56
N ALA A 69 11.38 5.77 6.05
CA ALA A 69 11.25 4.42 5.49
C ALA A 69 10.69 3.41 6.52
N ARG A 70 11.15 3.44 7.78
CA ARG A 70 10.58 2.60 8.84
C ARG A 70 9.11 2.87 9.10
N ARG A 71 8.70 4.14 9.07
CA ARG A 71 7.29 4.54 9.24
C ARG A 71 6.44 4.01 8.09
N ASP A 72 6.91 4.15 6.87
CA ASP A 72 6.18 3.73 5.67
C ASP A 72 6.02 2.20 5.63
N VAL A 73 7.06 1.43 5.99
CA VAL A 73 6.96 -0.02 6.16
C VAL A 73 5.98 -0.39 7.28
N THR A 74 5.98 0.35 8.39
CA THR A 74 5.05 0.09 9.51
C THR A 74 3.59 0.35 9.08
N LEU A 75 3.33 1.40 8.30
CA LEU A 75 2.01 1.64 7.71
C LEU A 75 1.61 0.54 6.74
N GLY A 76 2.54 0.06 5.92
CA GLY A 76 2.31 -1.10 5.04
C GLY A 76 1.89 -2.36 5.81
N ILE A 77 2.55 -2.64 6.95
CA ILE A 77 2.18 -3.76 7.84
C ILE A 77 0.75 -3.59 8.37
N VAL A 78 0.39 -2.38 8.83
CA VAL A 78 -0.98 -2.10 9.33
C VAL A 78 -2.01 -2.38 8.24
N PHE A 79 -1.81 -1.88 7.02
CA PHE A 79 -2.73 -2.11 5.90
C PHE A 79 -2.82 -3.59 5.50
N ALA A 80 -1.69 -4.29 5.46
CA ALA A 80 -1.68 -5.72 5.21
C ALA A 80 -2.48 -6.48 6.27
N CYS A 81 -2.32 -6.13 7.55
CA CYS A 81 -3.09 -6.75 8.64
C CYS A 81 -4.58 -6.43 8.55
N LEU A 82 -4.97 -5.21 8.17
CA LEU A 82 -6.39 -4.86 7.98
C LEU A 82 -7.02 -5.66 6.83
N LEU A 83 -6.34 -5.76 5.69
CA LEU A 83 -6.80 -6.54 4.54
C LEU A 83 -6.93 -8.03 4.87
N LEU A 84 -5.91 -8.60 5.51
CA LEU A 84 -5.92 -9.99 5.96
C LEU A 84 -6.98 -10.22 7.04
N GLY A 85 -7.15 -9.28 7.97
CA GLY A 85 -8.17 -9.33 9.02
C GLY A 85 -9.59 -9.41 8.45
N VAL A 86 -9.92 -8.59 7.44
CA VAL A 86 -11.21 -8.68 6.72
C VAL A 86 -11.41 -10.07 6.11
N GLY A 87 -10.35 -10.65 5.53
CA GLY A 87 -10.37 -12.00 4.97
C GLY A 87 -10.70 -13.06 6.03
N VAL A 88 -10.06 -12.99 7.20
CA VAL A 88 -10.31 -13.90 8.33
C VAL A 88 -11.74 -13.77 8.85
N ILE A 89 -12.19 -12.55 9.13
CA ILE A 89 -13.53 -12.29 9.66
C ILE A 89 -14.60 -12.81 8.69
N GLY A 90 -14.39 -12.64 7.39
CA GLY A 90 -15.26 -13.20 6.36
C GLY A 90 -15.26 -14.73 6.32
N ARG A 91 -14.12 -15.38 6.56
CA ARG A 91 -14.04 -16.85 6.63
C ARG A 91 -14.71 -17.42 7.88
N LEU A 92 -14.75 -16.66 8.96
CA LEU A 92 -15.47 -17.03 10.19
C LEU A 92 -17.00 -16.85 10.07
N GLY A 93 -17.49 -16.30 8.95
CA GLY A 93 -18.92 -16.04 8.74
C GLY A 93 -19.46 -14.91 9.62
N TRP A 94 -18.59 -14.08 10.20
CA TRP A 94 -18.99 -12.96 11.06
C TRP A 94 -19.49 -11.75 10.27
N ILE A 95 -19.18 -11.69 8.98
CA ILE A 95 -19.60 -10.64 8.06
C ILE A 95 -20.17 -11.26 6.79
N ASP A 96 -21.12 -10.55 6.19
CA ASP A 96 -21.66 -10.91 4.89
C ASP A 96 -20.60 -10.78 3.79
N GLU A 97 -20.72 -11.60 2.75
CA GLU A 97 -19.84 -11.62 1.58
C GLU A 97 -19.79 -10.25 0.90
N ALA A 98 -20.94 -9.58 0.82
CA ALA A 98 -21.06 -8.23 0.29
C ALA A 98 -20.17 -7.24 1.06
N PHE A 99 -20.21 -7.29 2.40
CA PHE A 99 -19.41 -6.42 3.25
C PHE A 99 -17.92 -6.73 3.14
N ARG A 100 -17.56 -8.02 3.07
CA ARG A 100 -16.18 -8.48 2.88
C ARG A 100 -15.57 -7.91 1.60
N LEU A 101 -16.25 -8.09 0.46
CA LEU A 101 -15.78 -7.63 -0.84
C LEU A 101 -15.62 -6.10 -0.89
N ARG A 102 -16.59 -5.36 -0.35
CA ARG A 102 -16.52 -3.89 -0.27
C ARG A 102 -15.35 -3.42 0.59
N SER A 103 -15.13 -4.06 1.73
CA SER A 103 -14.03 -3.73 2.64
C SER A 103 -12.66 -3.97 1.99
N ILE A 104 -12.49 -5.09 1.29
CA ILE A 104 -11.27 -5.37 0.52
C ILE A 104 -11.03 -4.29 -0.53
N GLY A 105 -12.06 -3.94 -1.31
CA GLY A 105 -11.97 -2.91 -2.33
C GLY A 105 -11.64 -1.51 -1.78
N LEU A 106 -12.28 -1.14 -0.67
CA LEU A 106 -12.03 0.10 0.06
C LEU A 106 -10.57 0.20 0.53
N PHE A 107 -10.07 -0.84 1.20
CA PHE A 107 -8.70 -0.86 1.71
C PHE A 107 -7.66 -0.91 0.59
N ALA A 108 -7.93 -1.63 -0.50
CA ALA A 108 -7.06 -1.66 -1.67
C ALA A 108 -6.92 -0.27 -2.31
N GLY A 109 -8.04 0.44 -2.53
CA GLY A 109 -8.02 1.81 -3.07
C GLY A 109 -7.28 2.78 -2.14
N SER A 110 -7.56 2.71 -0.83
CA SER A 110 -6.90 3.53 0.19
C SER A 110 -5.39 3.27 0.26
N PHE A 111 -4.97 2.02 0.11
CA PHE A 111 -3.56 1.65 0.07
C PHE A 111 -2.83 2.29 -1.12
N VAL A 112 -3.46 2.29 -2.31
CA VAL A 112 -2.91 2.96 -3.49
C VAL A 112 -2.76 4.46 -3.24
N MET A 113 -3.75 5.11 -2.63
CA MET A 113 -3.67 6.54 -2.27
C MET A 113 -2.48 6.84 -1.35
N LEU A 114 -2.25 5.98 -0.35
CA LEU A 114 -1.13 6.14 0.57
C LEU A 114 0.21 5.94 -0.13
N LEU A 115 0.36 4.90 -0.94
CA LEU A 115 1.57 4.67 -1.72
C LEU A 115 1.88 5.86 -2.64
N ALA A 116 0.87 6.38 -3.32
CA ALA A 116 1.02 7.54 -4.20
C ALA A 116 1.50 8.80 -3.45
N ASN A 117 1.12 8.95 -2.18
CA ASN A 117 1.59 10.06 -1.35
C ASN A 117 3.04 9.91 -0.87
N VAL A 118 3.53 8.68 -0.76
CA VAL A 118 4.91 8.36 -0.33
C VAL A 118 5.92 8.57 -1.47
N ILE A 119 5.48 8.60 -2.74
CA ILE A 119 6.37 8.80 -3.90
C ILE A 119 7.22 10.07 -3.68
N PRO A 120 8.56 9.95 -3.63
CA PRO A 120 9.43 11.05 -3.25
C PRO A 120 9.37 12.22 -4.25
N LYS A 121 8.94 13.38 -3.75
CA LYS A 121 8.72 14.62 -4.51
C LYS A 121 9.94 15.55 -4.50
N GLN A 122 11.16 15.05 -4.29
CA GLN A 122 12.30 15.93 -3.93
C GLN A 122 13.56 15.81 -4.79
N THR A 123 13.64 14.92 -5.79
CA THR A 123 14.88 14.76 -6.57
C THR A 123 14.66 14.93 -8.07
N GLY A 124 15.30 15.94 -8.67
CA GLY A 124 15.38 16.14 -10.12
C GLY A 124 15.11 17.56 -10.60
N SER A 125 15.17 17.77 -11.93
CA SER A 125 14.81 19.03 -12.60
C SER A 125 13.35 19.42 -12.34
N ALA A 126 13.02 20.72 -12.42
CA ALA A 126 11.65 21.23 -12.23
C ALA A 126 10.62 20.50 -13.11
N CYS A 127 11.00 20.15 -14.35
CA CYS A 127 10.19 19.35 -15.26
C CYS A 127 9.91 17.94 -14.70
N SER A 128 10.95 17.23 -14.24
CA SER A 128 10.78 15.89 -13.64
C SER A 128 9.93 15.92 -12.36
N LEU A 129 10.02 17.00 -11.59
CA LEU A 129 9.26 17.20 -10.36
C LEU A 129 7.76 17.37 -10.61
N ALA A 130 7.39 18.22 -11.57
CA ALA A 130 6.00 18.47 -11.96
C ALA A 130 5.31 17.17 -12.39
N VAL A 131 6.07 16.27 -13.00
CA VAL A 131 5.57 15.05 -13.61
C VAL A 131 5.39 13.97 -12.57
N ARG A 132 6.35 13.80 -11.67
CA ARG A 132 6.17 12.93 -10.51
C ARG A 132 4.97 13.37 -9.68
N ARG A 133 4.75 14.67 -9.52
CA ARG A 133 3.54 15.21 -8.87
C ARG A 133 2.28 14.87 -9.65
N ALA A 134 2.25 15.08 -10.96
CA ALA A 134 1.09 14.76 -11.79
C ALA A 134 0.75 13.26 -11.75
N GLY A 135 1.75 12.39 -11.88
CA GLY A 135 1.56 10.93 -11.78
C GLY A 135 1.12 10.49 -10.38
N ALA A 136 1.72 11.05 -9.33
CA ALA A 136 1.30 10.78 -7.96
C ALA A 136 -0.16 11.21 -7.73
N TRP A 137 -0.55 12.40 -8.17
CA TRP A 137 -1.94 12.86 -8.06
C TRP A 137 -2.92 12.02 -8.87
N ALA A 138 -2.52 11.57 -10.07
CA ALA A 138 -3.34 10.64 -10.85
C ALA A 138 -3.58 9.33 -10.10
N LEU A 139 -2.56 8.76 -9.45
CA LEU A 139 -2.70 7.56 -8.62
C LEU A 139 -3.53 7.81 -7.36
N VAL A 140 -3.41 8.98 -6.71
CA VAL A 140 -4.27 9.36 -5.57
C VAL A 140 -5.74 9.41 -6.01
N LEU A 141 -6.03 10.09 -7.13
CA LEU A 141 -7.39 10.18 -7.65
C LEU A 141 -7.92 8.82 -8.13
N GLY A 142 -7.06 8.00 -8.74
CA GLY A 142 -7.38 6.63 -9.14
C GLY A 142 -7.70 5.73 -7.95
N GLY A 143 -6.89 5.77 -6.90
CA GLY A 143 -7.15 5.04 -5.65
C GLY A 143 -8.41 5.51 -4.93
N LEU A 144 -8.66 6.82 -4.92
CA LEU A 144 -9.89 7.39 -4.36
C LEU A 144 -11.11 6.95 -5.15
N GLY A 145 -11.08 7.04 -6.48
CA GLY A 145 -12.17 6.59 -7.34
C GLY A 145 -12.39 5.08 -7.26
N TYR A 146 -11.33 4.29 -7.12
CA TYR A 146 -11.40 2.85 -6.85
C TYR A 146 -12.13 2.56 -5.54
N ALA A 147 -11.73 3.23 -4.45
CA ALA A 147 -12.36 3.08 -3.14
C ALA A 147 -13.84 3.50 -3.16
N LEU A 148 -14.14 4.64 -3.80
CA LEU A 148 -15.51 5.13 -3.95
C LEU A 148 -16.37 4.19 -4.77
N ALA A 149 -15.85 3.61 -5.86
CA ALA A 149 -16.58 2.63 -6.66
C ALA A 149 -17.02 1.41 -5.83
N TRP A 150 -16.15 0.91 -4.95
CA TRP A 150 -16.49 -0.18 -4.04
C TRP A 150 -17.48 0.21 -2.93
N LEU A 151 -17.48 1.48 -2.50
CA LEU A 151 -18.40 1.97 -1.48
C LEU A 151 -19.81 2.23 -2.02
N THR A 152 -19.91 2.82 -3.21
CA THR A 152 -21.17 3.41 -3.69
C THR A 152 -21.88 2.56 -4.75
N LEU A 153 -21.16 1.80 -5.56
CA LEU A 153 -21.77 1.05 -6.66
C LEU A 153 -22.34 -0.31 -6.22
N PRO A 154 -23.33 -0.83 -6.97
CA PRO A 154 -23.74 -2.22 -6.83
C PRO A 154 -22.56 -3.16 -7.08
N LEU A 155 -22.47 -4.25 -6.31
CA LEU A 155 -21.35 -5.20 -6.37
C LEU A 155 -21.08 -5.76 -7.77
N ALA A 156 -22.14 -5.94 -8.58
CA ALA A 156 -22.04 -6.41 -9.96
C ALA A 156 -21.19 -5.48 -10.86
N TYR A 157 -21.21 -4.17 -10.59
CA TYR A 157 -20.49 -3.17 -11.38
C TYR A 157 -19.23 -2.65 -10.68
N ALA A 158 -19.16 -2.76 -9.35
CA ALA A 158 -18.07 -2.21 -8.54
C ALA A 158 -16.68 -2.62 -9.05
N SER A 159 -16.47 -3.92 -9.31
CA SER A 159 -15.18 -4.44 -9.78
C SER A 159 -14.77 -3.85 -11.13
N ALA A 160 -15.65 -3.95 -12.14
CA ALA A 160 -15.36 -3.45 -13.48
C ALA A 160 -15.08 -1.94 -13.47
N THR A 161 -15.93 -1.15 -12.80
CA THR A 161 -15.76 0.30 -12.73
C THR A 161 -14.49 0.69 -11.96
N ALA A 162 -14.20 0.04 -10.83
CA ALA A 162 -13.00 0.31 -10.05
C ALA A 162 -11.72 0.02 -10.86
N ILE A 163 -11.68 -1.12 -11.57
CA ILE A 163 -10.57 -1.49 -12.45
C ILE A 163 -10.43 -0.48 -13.59
N SER A 164 -11.52 -0.06 -14.24
CA SER A 164 -11.47 0.95 -15.30
C SER A 164 -10.91 2.28 -14.79
N ILE A 165 -11.39 2.78 -13.64
CA ILE A 165 -10.91 4.03 -13.03
C ILE A 165 -9.40 3.95 -12.76
N MET A 166 -8.94 2.86 -12.13
CA MET A 166 -7.52 2.65 -11.85
C MET A 166 -6.71 2.53 -13.15
N GLY A 167 -7.23 1.81 -14.13
CA GLY A 167 -6.61 1.66 -15.45
C GLY A 167 -6.40 3.00 -16.15
N PHE A 168 -7.42 3.88 -16.15
CA PHE A 168 -7.30 5.23 -16.70
C PHE A 168 -6.27 6.07 -15.95
N ALA A 169 -6.26 6.02 -14.61
CA ALA A 169 -5.28 6.73 -13.80
C ALA A 169 -3.83 6.27 -14.09
N MET A 170 -3.62 4.95 -14.19
CA MET A 170 -2.33 4.37 -14.55
C MET A 170 -1.91 4.74 -15.98
N ALA A 171 -2.82 4.62 -16.95
CA ALA A 171 -2.56 4.98 -18.34
C ALA A 171 -2.17 6.45 -18.48
N TYR A 172 -2.90 7.35 -17.81
CA TYR A 172 -2.55 8.78 -17.77
C TYR A 172 -1.15 9.00 -17.19
N GLY A 173 -0.84 8.38 -16.04
CA GLY A 173 0.48 8.47 -15.43
C GLY A 173 1.60 8.00 -16.36
N LEU A 174 1.42 6.85 -17.02
CA LEU A 174 2.37 6.27 -17.97
C LEU A 174 2.57 7.15 -19.20
N VAL A 175 1.49 7.61 -19.84
CA VAL A 175 1.56 8.50 -21.02
C VAL A 175 2.35 9.76 -20.69
N ARG A 176 2.12 10.35 -19.52
CA ARG A 176 2.86 11.53 -19.07
C ARG A 176 4.34 11.21 -18.94
N VAL A 177 4.70 10.16 -18.20
CA VAL A 177 6.11 9.75 -18.00
C VAL A 177 6.82 9.49 -19.34
N VAL A 178 6.20 8.71 -20.23
CA VAL A 178 6.77 8.38 -21.55
C VAL A 178 6.95 9.63 -22.41
N GLY A 179 5.97 10.53 -22.43
CA GLY A 179 6.05 11.77 -23.21
C GLY A 179 7.25 12.64 -22.83
N ILE A 180 7.67 12.61 -21.57
CA ILE A 180 8.80 13.40 -21.08
C ILE A 180 10.12 12.73 -21.37
N ILE A 181 10.21 11.42 -21.19
CA ILE A 181 11.41 10.65 -21.59
C ILE A 181 11.70 10.91 -23.07
N ARG A 182 10.65 10.90 -23.91
CA ARG A 182 10.76 11.26 -25.33
C ARG A 182 11.24 12.70 -25.53
N LYS A 183 10.65 13.67 -24.81
CA LYS A 183 11.05 15.09 -24.91
C LYS A 183 12.50 15.34 -24.48
N PHE A 184 13.00 14.63 -23.46
CA PHE A 184 14.39 14.72 -23.04
C PHE A 184 15.34 14.10 -24.08
N ASN A 185 15.00 12.93 -24.62
CA ASN A 185 15.83 12.27 -25.64
C ASN A 185 15.87 13.04 -26.97
N SER A 186 14.87 13.87 -27.26
CA SER A 186 14.84 14.69 -28.49
C SER A 186 15.63 16.00 -28.41
N GLN A 187 16.11 16.42 -27.24
CA GLN A 187 16.92 17.64 -27.14
C GLN A 187 18.39 17.33 -27.42
N PRO A 188 19.05 18.03 -28.37
CA PRO A 188 20.48 17.85 -28.61
C PRO A 188 21.29 18.20 -27.36
N PRO A 189 22.45 17.57 -27.14
CA PRO A 189 23.31 17.89 -26.01
C PRO A 189 23.65 19.37 -26.05
N ARG A 190 23.24 20.12 -25.02
CA ARG A 190 23.63 21.53 -24.89
C ARG A 190 25.14 21.54 -24.75
N GLY A 191 25.82 22.12 -25.74
CA GLY A 191 27.27 22.32 -25.72
C GLY A 191 27.68 22.98 -24.40
N SER A 192 28.78 22.49 -23.83
CA SER A 192 29.45 23.13 -22.70
C SER A 192 30.11 24.40 -23.23
N GLU A 193 29.45 25.55 -23.01
CA GLU A 193 30.11 26.86 -23.02
C GLU A 193 30.83 27.07 -21.69
#